data_AF-A0A060C9Z6-F1
#
_entry.id   AF-A0A060C9Z6-F1
#
_cell.length_a   1.000
_cell.length_b   1.000
_cell.length_c   1.000
_cell.angle_alpha   90.00
_cell.angle_beta   90.00
_cell.angle_gamma   90.00
#
_symmetry.space_group_name_H-M   'P 1'
#
loop_
_entity.id
_entity.type
_entity.pdbx_description
1 polymer ?
#
loop_
_entity_poly.entity_id
_entity_poly.type
_entity_poly.pdbx_seq_one_letter_code
_entity_poly.pdbx_strand_id
1 'polypeptide(L)'
;MNSPAQFSPGELWLDDQGVPINAHGAGFLHHAGRTYWFGEHKIEGSAGNRAHVGVHAYSSQDLYDWRDEGVALAVSDDPASEIARGCILERPKVIHNVRTGKFVMWFHLEPGGT
;
A
#
# COMPACT_ATOMS: atom_id res chain seq x y z
N MET A 1 17.53 7.00 -27.18
CA MET A 1 16.13 7.48 -27.14
C MET A 1 15.46 6.63 -26.08
N ASN A 2 15.02 7.23 -24.96
CA ASN A 2 14.24 6.48 -23.98
C ASN A 2 12.90 6.14 -24.63
N SER A 3 12.53 4.86 -24.63
CA SER A 3 11.18 4.45 -25.00
C SER A 3 10.18 5.22 -24.13
N PRO A 4 9.03 5.66 -24.67
CA PRO A 4 8.01 6.28 -23.85
C PRO A 4 7.60 5.30 -22.75
N ALA A 5 7.46 5.81 -21.52
CA ALA A 5 7.03 5.00 -20.40
C ALA A 5 5.66 4.36 -20.74
N GLN A 6 5.64 3.04 -20.88
CA GLN A 6 4.48 2.28 -21.34
C GLN A 6 3.88 1.56 -20.15
N PHE A 7 2.63 1.89 -19.83
CA PHE A 7 1.84 1.11 -18.87
C PHE A 7 1.12 -0.02 -19.62
N SER A 8 1.37 -1.26 -19.21
CA SER A 8 0.77 -2.46 -19.79
C SER A 8 -0.09 -3.15 -18.72
N PRO A 9 -1.41 -2.93 -18.70
CA PRO A 9 -2.28 -3.52 -17.68
C PRO A 9 -2.16 -5.05 -17.62
N GLY A 10 -2.00 -5.58 -16.41
CA GLY A 10 -1.90 -7.03 -16.16
C GLY A 10 -0.47 -7.57 -16.15
N GLU A 11 0.51 -6.83 -16.66
CA GLU A 11 1.93 -7.18 -16.55
C GLU A 11 2.49 -6.84 -15.16
N LEU A 12 3.57 -7.53 -14.78
CA LEU A 12 4.30 -7.19 -13.56
C LEU A 12 4.87 -5.78 -13.67
N TRP A 13 4.60 -4.97 -12.65
CA TRP A 13 5.20 -3.67 -12.47
C TRP A 13 6.26 -3.79 -11.39
N LEU A 14 7.51 -3.50 -11.74
CA LEU A 14 8.63 -3.57 -10.81
C LEU A 14 8.92 -2.19 -10.20
N ASP A 15 9.35 -2.17 -8.95
CA ASP A 15 9.88 -0.98 -8.27
C ASP A 15 11.34 -0.71 -8.66
N ASP A 16 11.93 0.31 -8.02
CA ASP A 16 13.32 0.74 -8.23
C ASP A 16 14.38 -0.28 -7.80
N GLN A 17 13.98 -1.36 -7.12
CA GLN A 17 14.83 -2.50 -6.77
C GLN A 17 14.59 -3.72 -7.67
N GLY A 18 13.71 -3.60 -8.68
CA GLY A 18 13.35 -4.70 -9.56
C GLY A 18 12.40 -5.72 -8.91
N VAL A 19 11.77 -5.37 -7.79
CA VAL A 19 10.82 -6.23 -7.08
C VAL A 19 9.39 -5.90 -7.53
N PRO A 20 8.50 -6.88 -7.72
CA PRO A 20 7.11 -6.60 -8.05
C PRO A 20 6.42 -5.71 -7.01
N ILE A 21 5.78 -4.64 -7.48
CA ILE A 21 4.98 -3.74 -6.65
C ILE A 21 3.82 -4.53 -6.01
N ASN A 22 3.71 -4.44 -4.69
CA ASN A 22 2.69 -5.11 -3.89
C ASN A 22 1.88 -4.08 -3.09
N ALA A 23 0.94 -3.44 -3.79
CA ALA A 23 0.08 -2.39 -3.24
C ALA A 23 -1.36 -2.49 -3.80
N HIS A 24 -2.04 -3.60 -3.52
CA HIS A 24 -3.40 -3.83 -4.00
C HIS A 24 -4.42 -2.88 -3.32
N GLY A 25 -5.64 -2.75 -3.88
CA GLY A 25 -6.67 -1.89 -3.26
C GLY A 25 -6.28 -0.39 -3.21
N ALA A 26 -5.47 0.05 -4.16
CA ALA A 26 -4.74 1.31 -4.18
C ALA A 26 -5.49 2.54 -3.61
N GLY A 27 -4.75 3.35 -2.84
CA GLY A 27 -5.06 4.72 -2.49
C GLY A 27 -3.89 5.63 -2.84
N PHE A 28 -4.14 6.68 -3.63
CA PHE A 28 -3.11 7.61 -4.05
C PHE A 28 -3.20 8.94 -3.31
N LEU A 29 -2.04 9.51 -2.99
CA LEU A 29 -1.91 10.85 -2.42
C LEU A 29 -0.81 11.60 -3.17
N HIS A 30 -1.13 12.74 -3.78
CA HIS A 30 -0.11 13.65 -4.29
C HIS A 30 0.24 14.70 -3.24
N HIS A 31 1.51 14.81 -2.88
CA HIS A 31 2.01 15.77 -1.89
C HIS A 31 3.44 16.20 -2.24
N ALA A 32 3.68 17.52 -2.22
CA ALA A 32 5.01 18.11 -2.44
C ALA A 32 5.74 17.59 -3.69
N GLY A 33 5.04 17.46 -4.82
CA GLY A 33 5.62 17.03 -6.10
C GLY A 33 5.85 15.53 -6.22
N ARG A 34 5.39 14.72 -5.26
CA ARG A 34 5.45 13.26 -5.29
C ARG A 34 4.06 12.67 -5.15
N THR A 35 3.82 11.57 -5.84
CA THR A 35 2.64 10.73 -5.67
C THR A 35 3.01 9.52 -4.85
N TYR A 36 2.26 9.28 -3.78
CA TYR A 36 2.36 8.11 -2.92
C TYR A 36 1.25 7.13 -3.27
N TRP A 37 1.58 5.86 -3.39
CA TRP A 37 0.66 4.75 -3.59
C TRP A 37 0.67 3.89 -2.34
N PHE A 38 -0.44 3.93 -1.60
CA PHE A 38 -0.69 3.04 -0.47
C PHE A 38 -1.55 1.88 -0.91
N GLY A 39 -1.20 0.66 -0.51
CA GLY A 39 -1.98 -0.51 -0.84
C GLY A 39 -1.74 -1.69 0.07
N GLU A 40 -2.60 -2.68 -0.05
CA GLU A 40 -2.54 -3.93 0.70
C GLU A 40 -1.33 -4.75 0.23
N HIS A 41 -0.46 -5.11 1.18
CA HIS A 41 0.61 -6.07 0.93
C HIS A 41 0.02 -7.48 1.00
N LYS A 42 -0.16 -8.11 -0.17
CA LYS A 42 -0.71 -9.45 -0.31
C LYS A 42 0.38 -10.51 -0.23
N ILE A 43 0.07 -11.64 0.38
CA ILE A 43 0.90 -12.85 0.30
C ILE A 43 0.27 -13.85 -0.67
N GLU A 44 1.04 -14.84 -1.10
CA GLU A 44 0.55 -15.88 -2.02
C GLU A 44 -0.51 -16.78 -1.40
N GLY A 45 -1.33 -17.41 -2.26
CA GLY A 45 -2.34 -18.38 -1.86
C GLY A 45 -3.60 -17.78 -1.25
N SER A 46 -4.48 -18.64 -0.73
CA SER A 46 -5.78 -18.23 -0.15
C SER A 46 -5.65 -17.38 1.10
N ALA A 47 -4.50 -17.43 1.78
CA ALA A 47 -4.17 -16.58 2.91
C ALA A 47 -4.02 -15.10 2.51
N GLY A 48 -3.71 -14.80 1.24
CA GLY A 48 -3.58 -13.43 0.74
C GLY A 48 -4.83 -12.56 0.87
N ASN A 49 -6.01 -13.16 1.06
CA ASN A 49 -7.23 -12.40 1.34
C ASN A 49 -7.25 -11.76 2.73
N ARG A 50 -6.32 -12.11 3.62
CA ARG A 50 -6.17 -11.54 4.95
C ARG A 50 -4.86 -10.77 5.07
N ALA A 51 -4.81 -9.83 6.00
CA ALA A 51 -3.65 -9.00 6.23
C ALA A 51 -2.59 -9.77 7.04
N HIS A 52 -1.46 -10.08 6.40
CA HIS A 52 -0.29 -10.69 7.04
C HIS A 52 0.90 -9.72 7.19
N VAL A 53 0.90 -8.63 6.43
CA VAL A 53 1.97 -7.62 6.50
C VAL A 53 1.36 -6.27 6.85
N GLY A 54 0.37 -5.81 6.07
CA GLY A 54 -0.36 -4.58 6.32
C GLY A 54 -0.42 -3.70 5.07
N VAL A 55 -0.18 -2.39 5.22
CA VAL A 55 -0.20 -1.41 4.13
C VAL A 55 1.21 -1.11 3.67
N HIS A 56 1.50 -1.42 2.41
CA HIS A 56 2.73 -1.03 1.74
C HIS A 56 2.61 0.38 1.13
N ALA A 57 3.71 1.12 1.06
CA ALA A 57 3.77 2.42 0.41
C ALA A 57 4.87 2.48 -0.64
N TYR A 58 4.54 3.07 -1.78
CA TYR A 58 5.48 3.40 -2.84
C TYR A 58 5.38 4.90 -3.15
N SER A 59 6.45 5.52 -3.67
CA SER A 59 6.42 6.91 -4.13
C SER A 59 6.98 7.07 -5.54
N SER A 60 6.43 8.01 -6.30
CA SER A 60 6.86 8.31 -7.67
C SER A 60 6.72 9.80 -7.97
N GLN A 61 7.53 10.30 -8.91
CA GLN A 61 7.40 11.67 -9.45
C GLN A 61 6.67 11.69 -10.81
N ASP A 62 6.57 10.55 -11.49
CA ASP A 62 6.05 10.45 -12.85
C ASP A 62 4.94 9.40 -13.02
N LEU A 63 4.61 8.67 -11.95
CA LEU A 63 3.68 7.54 -11.92
C LEU A 63 4.18 6.28 -12.64
N TYR A 64 5.46 6.23 -13.04
CA TYR A 64 6.10 5.11 -13.74
C TYR A 64 7.20 4.46 -12.91
N ASP A 65 8.12 5.30 -12.41
CA ASP A 65 9.24 4.88 -11.59
C ASP A 65 8.82 4.93 -10.12
N TRP A 66 8.50 3.78 -9.55
CA TRP A 66 8.07 3.65 -8.16
C TRP A 66 9.23 3.24 -7.25
N ARG A 67 9.49 4.07 -6.26
CA ARG A 67 10.39 3.76 -5.15
C ARG A 67 9.62 3.04 -4.05
N ASP A 68 10.19 1.97 -3.52
CA ASP A 68 9.68 1.35 -2.30
C ASP A 68 9.95 2.25 -1.07
N GLU A 69 8.88 2.60 -0.35
CA GLU A 69 8.95 3.37 0.91
C GLU A 69 8.73 2.48 2.14
N GLY A 70 8.48 1.18 1.93
CA GLY A 70 8.27 0.19 2.97
C GLY A 70 6.86 0.21 3.59
N VAL A 71 6.68 -0.61 4.62
CA VAL A 71 5.37 -0.83 5.27
C VAL A 71 4.97 0.41 6.08
N ALA A 72 3.94 1.13 5.63
CA ALA A 72 3.41 2.32 6.27
C ALA A 72 2.52 2.02 7.49
N LEU A 73 1.86 0.86 7.49
CA LEU A 73 1.09 0.35 8.63
C LEU A 73 1.26 -1.16 8.70
N ALA A 74 1.94 -1.66 9.73
CA ALA A 74 2.10 -3.09 9.97
C ALA A 74 0.91 -3.66 10.76
N VAL A 75 0.52 -4.91 10.48
CA VAL A 75 -0.37 -5.66 11.37
C VAL A 75 0.32 -5.96 12.70
N SER A 76 -0.47 -6.20 13.75
CA SER A 76 0.04 -6.55 15.07
C SER A 76 0.15 -8.07 15.25
N ASP A 77 1.15 -8.53 15.98
CA ASP A 77 1.24 -9.92 16.45
C ASP A 77 0.47 -10.15 17.76
N ASP A 78 -0.01 -9.08 18.42
CA ASP A 78 -0.89 -9.18 19.58
C ASP A 78 -2.32 -9.57 19.12
N PRO A 79 -2.85 -10.73 19.52
CA PRO A 79 -4.20 -11.14 19.16
C PRO A 79 -5.31 -10.25 19.74
N ALA A 80 -5.02 -9.44 20.75
CA ALA A 80 -5.98 -8.47 21.30
C ALA A 80 -6.07 -7.17 20.47
N SER A 81 -5.19 -6.98 19.49
CA SER A 81 -5.22 -5.83 18.59
C SER A 81 -6.34 -5.92 17.56
N GLU A 82 -7.03 -4.81 17.28
CA GLU A 82 -8.02 -4.74 16.21
C GLU A 82 -7.41 -5.05 14.82
N ILE A 83 -6.12 -4.74 14.65
CA ILE A 83 -5.34 -5.04 13.43
C ILE A 83 -4.40 -6.24 13.62
N ALA A 84 -4.80 -7.22 14.44
CA ALA A 84 -4.05 -8.46 14.58
C ALA A 84 -3.81 -9.14 13.23
N ARG A 85 -2.67 -9.83 13.09
CA ARG A 85 -2.32 -10.64 11.93
C ARG A 85 -3.47 -11.60 11.60
N GLY A 86 -3.96 -11.55 10.36
CA GLY A 86 -5.11 -12.32 9.91
C GLY A 86 -6.44 -11.57 9.93
N CYS A 87 -6.49 -10.31 10.38
CA CYS A 87 -7.63 -9.42 10.13
C CYS A 87 -7.81 -9.12 8.63
N ILE A 88 -8.94 -8.51 8.28
CA ILE A 88 -9.14 -7.89 6.98
C ILE A 88 -8.79 -6.41 7.13
N LEU A 89 -7.75 -5.99 6.42
CA LEU A 89 -7.29 -4.60 6.34
C LEU A 89 -7.17 -4.25 4.86
N GLU A 90 -8.15 -3.50 4.35
CA GLU A 90 -8.32 -3.32 2.90
C GLU A 90 -8.47 -1.86 2.49
N ARG A 91 -8.16 -1.60 1.21
CA ARG A 91 -8.41 -0.35 0.50
C ARG A 91 -7.93 0.89 1.23
N PRO A 92 -6.67 0.96 1.70
CA PRO A 92 -6.17 2.11 2.44
C PRO A 92 -6.29 3.41 1.62
N LYS A 93 -6.64 4.51 2.28
CA LYS A 93 -6.71 5.86 1.74
C LYS A 93 -6.04 6.82 2.71
N VAL A 94 -5.11 7.62 2.21
CA VAL A 94 -4.36 8.59 3.03
C VAL A 94 -4.66 9.99 2.52
N ILE A 95 -4.97 10.90 3.44
CA ILE A 95 -5.13 12.33 3.14
C ILE A 95 -4.25 13.18 4.07
N HIS A 96 -3.80 14.34 3.59
CA HIS A 96 -3.08 15.32 4.41
C HIS A 96 -4.07 16.31 5.05
N ASN A 97 -4.12 16.34 6.37
CA ASN A 97 -4.85 17.35 7.13
C ASN A 97 -3.97 18.59 7.33
N VAL A 98 -4.21 19.63 6.52
CA VAL A 98 -3.44 20.88 6.52
C VAL A 98 -3.50 21.65 7.83
N ARG A 99 -4.57 21.50 8.62
CA ARG A 99 -4.73 22.21 9.90
C ARG A 99 -3.79 21.65 10.96
N THR A 100 -3.59 20.34 10.96
CA THR A 100 -2.77 19.64 11.96
C THR A 100 -1.39 19.26 11.44
N GLY A 101 -1.15 19.39 10.13
CA GLY A 101 0.06 18.89 9.47
C GLY A 101 0.20 17.37 9.49
N LYS A 102 -0.90 16.64 9.73
CA LYS A 102 -0.88 15.17 9.89
C LYS A 102 -1.39 14.49 8.63
N PHE A 103 -0.80 13.35 8.31
CA PHE A 103 -1.37 12.42 7.34
C PHE A 103 -2.28 11.44 8.07
N VAL A 104 -3.49 11.24 7.55
CA VAL A 104 -4.51 10.40 8.17
C VAL A 104 -4.85 9.28 7.20
N MET A 105 -4.61 8.05 7.62
CA MET A 105 -5.00 6.84 6.91
C MET A 105 -6.36 6.35 7.40
N TRP A 106 -7.23 6.03 6.46
CA TRP A 106 -8.48 5.30 6.67
C TRP A 106 -8.44 4.02 5.84
N PHE A 107 -9.06 2.96 6.33
CA PHE A 107 -9.12 1.67 5.66
C PHE A 107 -10.37 0.90 6.08
N HIS A 108 -10.75 -0.10 5.30
CA HIS A 108 -11.76 -1.08 5.69
C HIS A 108 -11.12 -2.06 6.67
N LEU A 109 -11.74 -2.22 7.85
CA LEU A 109 -11.33 -3.16 8.87
C LEU A 109 -12.44 -4.15 9.17
N GLU A 110 -12.15 -5.45 9.03
CA GLU A 110 -12.91 -6.51 9.72
C GLU A 110 -11.93 -7.24 10.66
N PRO A 111 -12.18 -7.22 11.98
CA PRO A 111 -11.35 -7.96 12.92
C PRO A 111 -11.28 -9.44 12.56
N GLY A 112 -10.14 -10.09 12.86
CA GLY A 112 -10.03 -11.53 12.70
C GLY A 112 -11.14 -12.23 13.50
N GLY A 113 -11.92 -13.09 12.85
CA GLY A 113 -12.97 -13.85 13.53
C GLY A 113 -12.39 -14.70 14.66
N THR A 114 -13.06 -14.68 15.82
CA THR A 114 -12.86 -15.67 16.89
C THR A 114 -13.21 -17.07 16.41
#